data_AF-A0A956JDL3-F1
#
_entry.id   AF-A0A956JDL3-F1
#
_cell.length_a   1.000
_cell.length_b   1.000
_cell.length_c   1.000
_cell.angle_alpha   90.00
_cell.angle_beta   90.00
_cell.angle_gamma   90.00
#
_symmetry.space_group_name_H-M   'P 1'
#
loop_
_entity.id
_entity.type
_entity.pdbx_description
1 polymer ?
#
loop_
_entity_poly.entity_id
_entity_poly.type
_entity_poly.pdbx_seq_one_letter_code
_entity_poly.pdbx_strand_id
1 'polypeptide(L)'
;MATTTKALITLLAFVALLVGCKKSVEGEEESWKSNVAKIAALQAQYPGFEDALEARKSSATTIYEAAASLSGDEKIDKLSAANSAIRKGFVSELDQLDAKIKKLRESRVEATAKAGDSASQAAAKLAAEDAHKTLDRVEKTLATGAKDEAGADAVLAKIVDDLKTAQSAVDKVTKVDQAKKDDAKAKEDAKTDAEAKAKADAEAKVARWTCEYCGSSNPHDATSCSSCGAPRSEKKAEDEK
;
A
#
# COMPACT_ATOMS: atom_id res chain seq x y z
N MET A 1 -5.27 -39.41 -35.82
CA MET A 1 -4.45 -38.63 -36.76
C MET A 1 -4.89 -37.16 -36.68
N ALA A 2 -3.91 -36.25 -36.62
CA ALA A 2 -4.00 -34.78 -36.71
C ALA A 2 -4.90 -34.08 -35.67
N THR A 3 -4.35 -33.31 -34.72
CA THR A 3 -3.97 -31.92 -35.02
C THR A 3 -3.00 -31.37 -33.95
N THR A 4 -1.71 -31.33 -34.28
CA THR A 4 -0.64 -30.70 -33.48
C THR A 4 0.09 -29.72 -34.39
N THR A 5 -0.51 -28.56 -34.67
CA THR A 5 0.14 -27.54 -35.52
C THR A 5 -0.39 -26.13 -35.26
N LYS A 6 -0.33 -25.65 -34.00
CA LYS A 6 -0.58 -24.22 -33.67
C LYS A 6 0.25 -23.72 -32.47
N ALA A 7 1.50 -24.17 -32.35
CA ALA A 7 2.37 -23.76 -31.23
C ALA A 7 3.72 -23.17 -31.66
N LEU A 8 3.86 -22.75 -32.93
CA LEU A 8 5.15 -22.24 -33.45
C LEU A 8 5.07 -20.84 -34.08
N ILE A 9 3.94 -20.13 -33.96
CA ILE A 9 3.78 -18.73 -34.44
C ILE A 9 3.29 -17.85 -33.28
N THR A 10 3.87 -18.06 -32.10
CA THR A 10 3.61 -17.22 -30.91
C THR A 10 4.88 -17.07 -30.08
N LEU A 11 6.06 -17.16 -30.73
CA LEU A 11 7.36 -16.95 -30.10
C LEU A 11 8.21 -15.88 -30.82
N LEU A 12 7.70 -15.29 -31.91
CA LEU A 12 8.40 -14.23 -32.68
C LEU A 12 7.83 -12.83 -32.47
N ALA A 13 6.73 -12.68 -31.71
CA ALA A 13 6.14 -11.37 -31.38
C ALA A 13 6.56 -10.82 -30.00
N PHE A 14 7.36 -11.57 -29.22
CA PHE A 14 7.82 -11.14 -27.88
C PHE A 14 9.24 -10.55 -27.87
N VAL A 15 9.98 -10.62 -28.98
CA VAL A 15 11.35 -10.08 -29.09
C VAL A 15 11.36 -8.60 -29.54
N ALA A 16 10.22 -8.05 -30.00
CA ALA A 16 10.10 -6.65 -30.40
C ALA A 16 9.76 -5.67 -29.27
N LEU A 17 9.63 -6.15 -28.02
CA LEU A 17 9.35 -5.30 -26.85
C LEU A 17 10.60 -4.95 -26.03
N LEU A 18 11.79 -5.36 -26.49
CA LEU A 18 13.09 -4.98 -25.90
C LEU A 18 13.80 -3.88 -26.69
N VAL A 19 13.07 -3.10 -27.50
CA VAL A 19 13.56 -1.79 -27.94
C VAL A 19 13.42 -0.86 -26.74
N GLY A 20 14.37 -0.99 -25.79
CA GLY A 20 14.56 0.00 -24.74
C GLY A 20 14.60 1.37 -25.40
N CYS A 21 13.90 2.35 -24.82
CA CYS A 21 13.87 3.74 -25.26
C CYS A 21 15.31 4.22 -25.49
N LYS A 22 15.81 4.11 -26.72
CA LYS A 22 17.11 4.66 -27.08
C LYS A 22 16.93 6.15 -26.92
N LYS A 23 17.76 6.76 -26.07
CA LYS A 23 17.84 8.20 -25.99
C LYS A 23 18.10 8.72 -27.41
N SER A 24 17.24 9.61 -27.88
CA SER A 24 17.39 10.28 -29.16
C SER A 24 17.29 11.77 -28.93
N VAL A 25 17.77 12.55 -29.90
CA VAL A 25 17.65 14.01 -29.85
C VAL A 25 16.18 14.41 -29.73
N GLU A 26 15.31 13.79 -30.52
CA GLU A 26 13.87 14.05 -30.51
C GLU A 26 13.24 13.74 -29.15
N GLY A 27 13.56 12.57 -28.57
CA GLY A 27 13.02 12.18 -27.26
C GLY A 27 13.47 13.09 -26.11
N GLU A 28 14.71 13.56 -26.14
CA GLU A 28 15.22 14.49 -25.13
C GLU A 28 14.65 15.91 -25.33
N GLU A 29 14.41 16.36 -26.57
CA GLU A 29 13.73 17.62 -26.88
C GLU A 29 12.24 17.59 -26.47
N GLU A 30 11.55 16.47 -26.65
CA GLU A 30 10.18 16.27 -26.14
C GLU A 30 10.13 16.29 -24.62
N SER A 31 11.07 15.59 -23.97
CA SER A 31 11.23 15.59 -22.52
C SER A 31 11.47 17.00 -21.99
N TRP A 32 12.27 17.81 -22.69
CA TRP A 32 12.50 19.21 -22.34
C TRP A 32 11.22 20.04 -22.35
N LYS A 33 10.43 19.95 -23.43
CA LYS A 33 9.14 20.65 -23.55
C LYS A 33 8.19 20.26 -22.41
N SER A 34 8.11 18.97 -22.10
CA SER A 34 7.31 18.45 -21.00
C SER A 34 7.77 19.01 -19.64
N ASN A 35 9.08 19.01 -19.40
CA ASN A 35 9.66 19.54 -18.17
C ASN A 35 9.42 21.05 -18.01
N VAL A 36 9.56 21.85 -19.07
CA VAL A 36 9.27 23.29 -19.06
C VAL A 36 7.78 23.56 -18.78
N ALA A 37 6.88 22.82 -19.43
CA ALA A 37 5.45 22.91 -19.16
C ALA A 37 5.13 22.55 -17.70
N LYS A 38 5.84 21.57 -17.15
CA LYS A 38 5.69 21.18 -15.74
C LYS A 38 6.17 22.25 -14.77
N ILE A 39 7.27 22.94 -15.07
CA ILE A 39 7.70 24.11 -14.27
C ILE A 39 6.61 25.19 -14.28
N ALA A 40 6.04 25.50 -15.44
CA ALA A 40 4.97 26.49 -15.53
C ALA A 40 3.72 26.09 -14.70
N ALA A 41 3.36 24.81 -14.72
CA ALA A 41 2.29 24.29 -13.87
C ALA A 41 2.61 24.43 -12.38
N LEU A 42 3.85 24.15 -11.97
CA LEU A 42 4.31 24.31 -10.59
C LEU A 42 4.34 25.79 -10.16
N GLN A 43 4.74 26.71 -11.05
CA GLN A 43 4.70 28.16 -10.78
C GLN A 43 3.26 28.62 -10.52
N ALA A 44 2.30 28.17 -11.33
CA ALA A 44 0.89 28.49 -11.14
C ALA A 44 0.30 27.90 -9.85
N GLN A 45 0.72 26.70 -9.48
CA GLN A 45 0.23 26.01 -8.29
C GLN A 45 0.85 26.53 -6.99
N TYR A 46 2.13 26.92 -7.04
CA TYR A 46 2.92 27.31 -5.88
C TYR A 46 3.58 28.67 -6.13
N PRO A 47 2.80 29.77 -6.14
CA PRO A 47 3.32 31.11 -6.47
C PRO A 47 4.42 31.58 -5.52
N GLY A 48 4.46 31.10 -4.28
CA GLY A 48 5.55 31.39 -3.34
C GLY A 48 6.94 30.89 -3.80
N PHE A 49 7.02 29.99 -4.77
CA PHE A 49 8.27 29.45 -5.32
C PHE A 49 8.57 29.94 -6.74
N GLU A 50 7.83 30.93 -7.25
CA GLU A 50 7.96 31.40 -8.63
C GLU A 50 9.40 31.80 -8.98
N ASP A 51 10.04 32.61 -8.13
CA ASP A 51 11.42 33.07 -8.31
C ASP A 51 12.43 31.91 -8.35
N ALA A 52 12.30 30.95 -7.43
CA ALA A 52 13.17 29.78 -7.37
C ALA A 52 12.99 28.87 -8.59
N LEU A 53 11.74 28.66 -9.04
CA LEU A 53 11.41 27.87 -10.22
C LEU A 53 11.94 28.53 -11.50
N GLU A 54 11.85 29.85 -11.61
CA GLU A 54 12.37 30.58 -12.77
C GLU A 54 13.90 30.57 -12.80
N ALA A 55 14.56 30.73 -11.64
CA ALA A 55 16.02 30.59 -11.52
C ALA A 55 16.49 29.20 -11.98
N ARG A 56 15.76 28.15 -11.61
CA ARG A 56 16.06 26.78 -12.04
C ARG A 56 15.87 26.58 -13.54
N LYS A 57 14.75 27.06 -14.08
CA LYS A 57 14.45 26.98 -15.51
C LYS A 57 15.49 27.73 -16.33
N SER A 58 15.88 28.93 -15.90
CA SER A 58 16.94 29.72 -16.54
C SER A 58 18.26 28.97 -16.58
N SER A 59 18.71 28.44 -15.42
CA SER A 59 19.96 27.67 -15.32
C SER A 59 19.96 26.42 -16.21
N ALA A 60 18.84 25.69 -16.26
CA ALA A 60 18.71 24.53 -17.13
C ALA A 60 18.63 24.90 -18.62
N THR A 61 18.04 26.05 -18.96
CA THR A 61 17.93 26.55 -20.34
C THR A 61 19.31 26.84 -20.92
N THR A 62 20.24 27.39 -20.14
CA THR A 62 21.64 27.58 -20.57
C THR A 62 22.30 26.23 -20.95
N ILE A 63 21.99 25.15 -20.24
CA ILE A 63 22.50 23.81 -20.57
C ILE A 63 21.88 23.30 -21.86
N TYR A 64 20.56 23.49 -22.03
CA TYR A 64 19.82 23.10 -23.22
C TYR A 64 20.32 23.83 -24.48
N GLU A 65 20.49 25.15 -24.42
CA GLU A 65 20.98 25.97 -25.53
C GLU A 65 22.41 25.59 -25.95
N ALA A 66 23.26 25.21 -25.00
CA ALA A 66 24.60 24.71 -25.28
C ALA A 66 24.60 23.40 -26.08
N ALA A 67 23.47 22.68 -26.19
CA ALA A 67 23.34 21.51 -27.04
C ALA A 67 23.12 21.86 -28.53
N ALA A 68 22.77 23.10 -28.86
CA ALA A 68 22.41 23.50 -30.23
C ALA A 68 23.56 23.36 -31.23
N SER A 69 24.81 23.48 -30.76
CA SER A 69 26.02 23.32 -31.58
C SER A 69 26.57 21.89 -31.60
N LEU A 70 25.97 20.97 -30.85
CA LEU A 70 26.41 19.58 -30.74
C LEU A 70 25.64 18.68 -31.73
N SER A 71 26.16 17.48 -31.96
CA SER A 71 25.50 16.46 -32.80
C SER A 71 25.67 15.06 -32.22
N GLY A 72 24.87 14.10 -32.70
CA GLY A 72 24.94 12.71 -32.26
C GLY A 72 24.80 12.55 -30.74
N ASP A 73 25.61 11.67 -30.17
CA ASP A 73 25.57 11.31 -28.75
C ASP A 73 25.89 12.50 -27.83
N GLU A 74 26.80 13.40 -28.23
CA GLU A 74 27.14 14.59 -27.43
C GLU A 74 25.93 15.52 -27.25
N LYS A 75 25.11 15.69 -28.31
CA LYS A 75 23.87 16.46 -28.21
C LYS A 75 22.88 15.79 -27.26
N ILE A 76 22.72 14.47 -27.38
CA ILE A 76 21.82 13.68 -26.55
C ILE A 76 22.20 13.81 -25.07
N ASP A 77 23.48 13.65 -24.74
CA ASP A 77 23.97 13.76 -23.37
C ASP A 77 23.75 15.15 -22.79
N LYS A 78 23.98 16.20 -23.59
CA LYS A 78 23.77 17.58 -23.15
C LYS A 78 22.30 17.90 -22.90
N LEU A 79 21.40 17.45 -23.76
CA LEU A 79 19.95 17.57 -23.56
C LEU A 79 19.49 16.79 -22.32
N SER A 80 20.00 15.57 -22.13
CA SER A 80 19.71 14.73 -20.96
C SER A 80 20.17 15.42 -19.66
N ALA A 81 21.32 16.10 -19.70
CA ALA A 81 21.81 16.91 -18.57
C ALA A 81 20.88 18.10 -18.27
N ALA A 82 20.37 18.79 -19.29
CA ALA A 82 19.39 19.88 -19.11
C ALA A 82 18.08 19.37 -18.49
N ASN A 83 17.57 18.24 -18.99
CA ASN A 83 16.38 17.55 -18.47
C ASN A 83 16.55 17.10 -17.01
N SER A 84 17.74 16.62 -16.65
CA SER A 84 18.06 16.27 -15.27
C SER A 84 18.15 17.50 -14.37
N ALA A 85 18.77 18.58 -14.86
CA ALA A 85 18.97 19.81 -14.11
C ALA A 85 17.62 20.47 -13.74
N ILE A 86 16.72 20.64 -14.70
CA ILE A 86 15.44 21.34 -14.48
C ILE A 86 14.53 20.64 -13.45
N ARG A 87 14.68 19.33 -13.24
CA ARG A 87 13.84 18.53 -12.33
C ARG A 87 14.47 18.21 -10.97
N LYS A 88 15.74 18.53 -10.75
CA LYS A 88 16.50 18.13 -9.55
C LYS A 88 15.97 18.79 -8.26
N GLY A 89 16.17 18.15 -7.11
CA GLY A 89 15.95 18.77 -5.79
C GLY A 89 14.51 19.24 -5.60
N PHE A 90 14.33 20.49 -5.17
CA PHE A 90 13.04 21.07 -4.80
C PHE A 90 11.95 20.92 -5.89
N VAL A 91 12.30 20.94 -7.17
CA VAL A 91 11.32 20.78 -8.26
C VAL A 91 10.65 19.39 -8.24
N SER A 92 11.44 18.33 -8.01
CA SER A 92 10.90 16.98 -7.89
C SER A 92 10.06 16.83 -6.63
N GLU A 93 10.46 17.46 -5.53
CA GLU A 93 9.70 17.41 -4.28
C GLU A 93 8.36 18.16 -4.38
N LEU A 94 8.32 19.33 -5.02
CA LEU A 94 7.08 20.07 -5.30
C LEU A 94 6.10 19.24 -6.13
N ASP A 95 6.60 18.54 -7.15
CA ASP A 95 5.75 17.70 -8.01
C ASP A 95 5.11 16.53 -7.24
N GLN A 96 5.83 15.95 -6.28
CA GLN A 96 5.32 14.83 -5.48
C GLN A 96 4.49 15.29 -4.28
N LEU A 97 4.47 16.59 -3.97
CA LEU A 97 3.94 17.11 -2.73
C LEU A 97 2.42 16.88 -2.60
N ASP A 98 1.67 17.08 -3.69
CA ASP A 98 0.22 16.86 -3.69
C ASP A 98 -0.15 15.43 -3.32
N ALA A 99 0.59 14.45 -3.84
CA ALA A 99 0.37 13.05 -3.53
C ALA A 99 0.60 12.78 -2.03
N LYS A 100 1.64 13.39 -1.43
CA LYS A 100 1.92 13.28 0.01
C LYS A 100 0.82 13.95 0.84
N ILE A 101 0.39 15.16 0.47
CA ILE A 101 -0.70 15.90 1.13
C ILE A 101 -2.01 15.11 1.04
N LYS A 102 -2.36 14.60 -0.14
CA LYS A 102 -3.56 13.80 -0.38
C LYS A 102 -3.55 12.53 0.47
N LYS A 103 -2.44 11.79 0.46
CA LYS A 103 -2.30 10.57 1.27
C LYS A 103 -2.52 10.84 2.76
N LEU A 104 -1.96 11.92 3.29
CA LEU A 104 -2.16 12.28 4.70
C LEU A 104 -3.61 12.64 5.00
N ARG A 105 -4.29 13.37 4.11
CA ARG A 105 -5.72 13.69 4.23
C ARG A 105 -6.59 12.43 4.24
N GLU A 106 -6.34 11.49 3.34
CA GLU A 106 -7.07 10.22 3.25
C GLU A 106 -6.83 9.36 4.49
N SER A 107 -5.56 9.18 4.87
CA SER A 107 -5.17 8.37 6.03
C SER A 107 -5.79 8.89 7.33
N ARG A 108 -5.88 10.22 7.48
CA ARG A 108 -6.54 10.86 8.62
C ARG A 108 -8.01 10.46 8.71
N VAL A 109 -8.75 10.61 7.61
CA VAL A 109 -10.18 10.30 7.56
C VAL A 109 -10.38 8.81 7.84
N GLU A 110 -9.58 7.97 7.22
CA GLU A 110 -9.62 6.52 7.40
C GLU A 110 -9.37 6.11 8.85
N ALA A 111 -8.34 6.66 9.51
CA ALA A 111 -8.03 6.36 10.90
C ALA A 111 -9.21 6.68 11.83
N THR A 112 -9.87 7.82 11.62
CA THR A 112 -11.06 8.19 12.42
C THR A 112 -12.29 7.35 12.11
N ALA A 113 -12.50 6.98 10.84
CA ALA A 113 -13.67 6.22 10.41
C ALA A 113 -13.60 4.74 10.80
N LYS A 114 -12.38 4.18 10.85
CA LYS A 114 -12.18 2.75 11.13
C LYS A 114 -11.97 2.45 12.61
N ALA A 115 -11.65 3.41 13.47
CA ALA A 115 -11.35 3.14 14.87
C ALA A 115 -12.51 2.42 15.60
N GLY A 116 -12.23 1.23 16.12
CA GLY A 116 -13.26 0.30 16.62
C GLY A 116 -13.71 0.58 18.05
N ASP A 117 -12.76 0.76 18.97
CA ASP A 117 -13.03 1.00 20.39
C ASP A 117 -12.86 2.49 20.77
N SER A 118 -13.43 2.89 21.91
CA SER A 118 -13.40 4.29 22.37
C SER A 118 -11.98 4.83 22.57
N ALA A 119 -11.03 4.02 23.05
CA ALA A 119 -9.65 4.45 23.23
C ALA A 119 -8.94 4.63 21.87
N SER A 120 -9.19 3.72 20.92
CA SER A 120 -8.69 3.83 19.55
C SER A 120 -9.29 5.03 18.81
N GLN A 121 -10.57 5.36 19.05
CA GLN A 121 -11.22 6.56 18.52
C GLN A 121 -10.60 7.84 19.07
N ALA A 122 -10.33 7.91 20.38
CA ALA A 122 -9.67 9.06 20.98
C ALA A 122 -8.24 9.26 20.42
N ALA A 123 -7.47 8.18 20.29
CA ALA A 123 -6.14 8.22 19.69
C ALA A 123 -6.18 8.63 18.21
N ALA A 124 -7.14 8.11 17.44
CA ALA A 124 -7.31 8.44 16.02
C ALA A 124 -7.69 9.90 15.84
N LYS A 125 -8.59 10.43 16.68
CA LYS A 125 -8.97 11.85 16.66
C LYS A 125 -7.78 12.76 16.98
N LEU A 126 -6.98 12.42 18.00
CA LEU A 126 -5.80 13.20 18.35
C LEU A 126 -4.77 13.22 17.21
N ALA A 127 -4.44 12.06 16.63
CA ALA A 127 -3.52 11.98 15.50
C ALA A 127 -4.08 12.72 14.27
N ALA A 128 -5.40 12.65 14.07
CA ALA A 128 -6.07 13.35 12.98
C ALA A 128 -6.00 14.88 13.11
N GLU A 129 -6.23 15.41 14.31
CA GLU A 129 -6.11 16.84 14.60
C GLU A 129 -4.68 17.33 14.42
N ASP A 130 -3.67 16.55 14.83
CA ASP A 130 -2.26 16.90 14.61
C ASP A 130 -1.88 16.89 13.12
N ALA A 131 -2.34 15.88 12.37
CA ALA A 131 -2.18 15.83 10.92
C ALA A 131 -2.84 17.03 10.22
N HIS A 132 -4.02 17.45 10.69
CA HIS A 132 -4.68 18.65 10.16
C HIS A 132 -3.88 19.92 10.43
N LYS A 133 -3.41 20.14 11.67
CA LYS A 133 -2.55 21.28 12.01
C LYS A 133 -1.27 21.29 11.19
N THR A 134 -0.71 20.12 10.90
CA THR A 134 0.47 19.97 10.04
C THR A 134 0.16 20.41 8.62
N LEU A 135 -0.96 19.98 8.04
CA LEU A 135 -1.40 20.43 6.72
C LEU A 135 -1.62 21.94 6.65
N ASP A 136 -2.19 22.55 7.69
CA ASP A 136 -2.38 24.01 7.75
C ASP A 136 -1.04 24.76 7.81
N ARG A 137 -0.05 24.23 8.52
CA ARG A 137 1.31 24.78 8.52
C ARG A 137 1.95 24.64 7.15
N VAL A 138 1.83 23.48 6.52
CA VAL A 138 2.33 23.23 5.15
C VAL A 138 1.73 24.21 4.17
N GLU A 139 0.41 24.42 4.18
CA GLU A 139 -0.26 25.39 3.29
C GLU A 139 0.28 26.82 3.48
N LYS A 140 0.43 27.27 4.73
CA LYS A 140 1.02 28.59 5.04
C LYS A 140 2.47 28.70 4.57
N THR A 141 3.27 27.66 4.78
CA THR A 141 4.67 27.63 4.35
C THR A 141 4.76 27.64 2.82
N LEU A 142 3.89 26.89 2.12
CA LEU A 142 3.85 26.88 0.65
C LEU A 142 3.44 28.22 0.06
N ALA A 143 2.49 28.92 0.69
CA ALA A 143 2.07 30.26 0.28
C ALA A 143 3.21 31.29 0.43
N THR A 144 4.09 31.10 1.43
CA THR A 144 5.28 31.96 1.61
C THR A 144 6.39 31.58 0.63
N GLY A 145 6.59 30.28 0.44
CA GLY A 145 7.60 29.68 -0.45
C GLY A 145 9.03 30.14 -0.18
N ALA A 146 9.81 30.31 -1.25
CA ALA A 146 11.21 30.68 -1.20
C ALA A 146 11.64 31.41 -2.49
N LYS A 147 12.56 32.37 -2.33
CA LYS A 147 13.03 33.23 -3.44
C LYS A 147 14.18 32.64 -4.25
N ASP A 148 14.87 31.66 -3.70
CA ASP A 148 16.04 31.03 -4.33
C ASP A 148 16.00 29.51 -4.15
N GLU A 149 16.82 28.81 -4.94
CA GLU A 149 16.82 27.35 -4.96
C GLU A 149 17.20 26.72 -3.62
N ALA A 150 18.17 27.30 -2.91
CA ALA A 150 18.64 26.77 -1.63
C ALA A 150 17.58 26.91 -0.53
N GLY A 151 16.92 28.06 -0.49
CA GLY A 151 15.75 28.29 0.35
C GLY A 151 14.61 27.35 0.00
N ALA A 152 14.35 27.10 -1.30
CA ALA A 152 13.30 26.19 -1.74
C ALA A 152 13.57 24.75 -1.30
N ASP A 153 14.81 24.27 -1.46
CA ASP A 153 15.24 22.95 -0.98
C ASP A 153 15.04 22.83 0.54
N ALA A 154 15.48 23.83 1.32
CA ALA A 154 15.34 23.81 2.78
C ALA A 154 13.88 23.82 3.25
N VAL A 155 13.04 24.66 2.63
CA VAL A 155 11.61 24.75 2.93
C VAL A 155 10.90 23.44 2.64
N LEU A 156 11.14 22.83 1.47
CA LEU A 156 10.50 21.57 1.11
C LEU A 156 11.00 20.39 1.93
N ALA A 157 12.29 20.32 2.24
CA ALA A 157 12.82 19.29 3.13
C ALA A 157 12.06 19.28 4.46
N LYS A 158 11.87 20.47 5.06
CA LYS A 158 11.08 20.63 6.27
C LYS A 158 9.61 20.20 6.09
N ILE A 159 8.95 20.63 5.00
CA ILE A 159 7.57 20.25 4.70
C ILE A 159 7.44 18.73 4.59
N VAL A 160 8.35 18.08 3.86
CA VAL A 160 8.32 16.63 3.65
C VAL A 160 8.54 15.89 4.96
N ASP A 161 9.44 16.34 5.82
CA ASP A 161 9.67 15.76 7.15
C ASP A 161 8.46 15.94 8.08
N ASP A 162 7.82 17.11 8.07
CA ASP A 162 6.59 17.36 8.82
C ASP A 162 5.46 16.42 8.35
N LEU A 163 5.24 16.30 7.04
CA LEU A 163 4.24 15.40 6.46
C LEU A 163 4.52 13.93 6.79
N LYS A 164 5.79 13.50 6.70
CA LYS A 164 6.21 12.14 7.04
C LYS A 164 5.97 11.82 8.51
N THR A 165 6.27 12.78 9.39
CA THR A 165 6.06 12.64 10.84
C THR A 165 4.58 12.50 11.16
N ALA A 166 3.75 13.37 10.60
CA ALA A 166 2.29 13.31 10.76
C ALA A 166 1.70 11.99 10.21
N GLN A 167 2.15 11.56 9.01
CA GLN A 167 1.73 10.28 8.43
C GLN A 167 2.09 9.10 9.34
N SER A 168 3.32 9.09 9.88
CA SER A 168 3.77 8.01 10.77
C SER A 168 2.96 7.94 12.05
N ALA A 169 2.53 9.09 12.59
CA ALA A 169 1.66 9.14 13.76
C ALA A 169 0.27 8.53 13.47
N VAL A 170 -0.32 8.87 12.32
CA VAL A 170 -1.60 8.30 11.87
C VAL A 170 -1.47 6.79 11.63
N ASP A 171 -0.44 6.36 10.91
CA ASP A 171 -0.18 4.94 10.61
C ASP A 171 -0.02 4.11 11.88
N LYS A 172 0.65 4.66 12.91
CA LYS A 172 0.84 3.99 14.20
C LYS A 172 -0.50 3.72 14.89
N VAL A 173 -1.41 4.71 14.90
CA VAL A 173 -2.73 4.53 15.51
C VAL A 173 -3.55 3.47 14.76
N THR A 174 -3.57 3.53 13.44
CA THR A 174 -4.28 2.55 12.60
C THR A 174 -3.75 1.13 12.82
N LYS A 175 -2.43 0.96 12.92
CA LYS A 175 -1.82 -0.35 13.20
C LYS A 175 -2.20 -0.90 14.57
N VAL A 176 -2.23 -0.04 15.60
CA VAL A 176 -2.65 -0.45 16.95
C VAL A 176 -4.13 -0.86 16.98
N ASP A 177 -5.00 -0.10 16.33
CA ASP A 177 -6.43 -0.44 16.22
C ASP A 177 -6.63 -1.76 15.45
N GLN A 178 -5.91 -1.96 14.34
CA GLN A 178 -5.97 -3.20 13.58
C GLN A 178 -5.51 -4.40 14.41
N ALA A 179 -4.39 -4.29 15.13
CA ALA A 179 -3.90 -5.36 16.00
C ALA A 179 -4.93 -5.74 17.08
N LYS A 180 -5.60 -4.77 17.69
CA LYS A 180 -6.67 -5.04 18.66
C LYS A 180 -7.86 -5.77 18.03
N LYS A 181 -8.24 -5.42 16.80
CA LYS A 181 -9.32 -6.10 16.08
C LYS A 181 -8.96 -7.53 15.74
N ASP A 182 -7.73 -7.74 15.29
CA ASP A 182 -7.22 -9.07 14.98
C ASP A 182 -7.18 -9.95 16.25
N ASP A 183 -6.73 -9.40 17.38
CA ASP A 183 -6.76 -10.07 18.68
C ASP A 183 -8.19 -10.37 19.15
N ALA A 184 -9.12 -9.44 18.97
CA ALA A 184 -10.52 -9.63 19.34
C ALA A 184 -11.17 -10.74 18.49
N LYS A 185 -10.93 -10.71 17.18
CA LYS A 185 -11.40 -11.72 16.24
C LYS A 185 -10.82 -13.10 16.57
N ALA A 186 -9.51 -13.20 16.82
CA ALA A 186 -8.88 -14.46 17.19
C ALA A 186 -9.48 -15.06 18.47
N LYS A 187 -9.85 -14.23 19.45
CA LYS A 187 -10.55 -14.67 20.67
C LYS A 187 -11.98 -15.14 20.39
N GLU A 188 -12.69 -14.46 19.49
CA GLU A 188 -14.04 -14.85 19.06
C GLU A 188 -14.04 -16.19 18.31
N ASP A 189 -13.12 -16.35 17.36
CA ASP A 189 -12.93 -17.58 16.60
C ASP A 189 -12.59 -18.74 17.55
N ALA A 190 -11.64 -18.54 18.47
CA ALA A 190 -11.27 -19.56 19.46
C ALA A 190 -12.42 -19.94 20.41
N LYS A 191 -13.27 -18.98 20.79
CA LYS A 191 -14.47 -19.24 21.59
C LYS A 191 -15.48 -20.08 20.79
N THR A 192 -15.71 -19.71 19.54
CA THR A 192 -16.65 -20.42 18.64
C THR A 192 -16.20 -21.86 18.40
N ASP A 193 -14.90 -22.08 18.18
CA ASP A 193 -14.33 -23.42 18.03
C ASP A 193 -14.47 -24.26 19.30
N ALA A 194 -14.23 -23.67 20.48
CA ALA A 194 -14.41 -24.34 21.76
C ALA A 194 -15.87 -24.74 22.02
N GLU A 195 -16.83 -23.87 21.69
CA GLU A 195 -18.26 -24.14 21.80
C GLU A 195 -18.71 -25.24 20.82
N ALA A 196 -18.24 -25.19 19.56
CA ALA A 196 -18.52 -26.21 18.56
C ALA A 196 -17.97 -27.58 18.98
N LYS A 197 -16.74 -27.62 19.51
CA LYS A 197 -16.14 -28.84 20.04
C LYS A 197 -16.91 -29.39 21.24
N ALA A 198 -17.26 -28.54 22.20
CA ALA A 198 -18.03 -28.96 23.38
C ALA A 198 -19.40 -29.54 22.99
N LYS A 199 -20.07 -28.96 21.98
CA LYS A 199 -21.32 -29.48 21.43
C LYS A 199 -21.12 -30.83 20.75
N ALA A 200 -20.11 -30.97 19.89
CA ALA A 200 -19.80 -32.24 19.24
C ALA A 200 -19.47 -33.35 20.25
N ASP A 201 -18.68 -33.03 21.28
CA ASP A 201 -18.33 -33.96 22.37
C ASP A 201 -19.59 -34.37 23.17
N ALA A 202 -20.53 -33.45 23.41
CA ALA A 202 -21.80 -33.75 24.07
C ALA A 202 -22.71 -34.64 23.22
N GLU A 203 -22.81 -34.39 21.91
CA GLU A 203 -23.58 -35.19 20.97
C GLU A 203 -23.00 -36.61 20.82
N ALA A 204 -21.67 -36.75 20.79
CA ALA A 204 -20.99 -38.04 20.72
C ALA A 204 -21.27 -38.91 21.97
N LYS A 205 -21.37 -38.31 23.16
CA LYS A 205 -21.66 -39.02 24.42
C LYS A 205 -23.06 -39.60 24.52
N VAL A 206 -23.99 -39.19 23.66
CA VAL A 206 -25.37 -39.73 23.61
C VAL A 206 -25.69 -40.38 22.27
N ALA A 207 -24.66 -40.62 21.43
CA ALA A 207 -24.83 -41.21 20.13
C ALA A 207 -25.30 -42.67 20.23
N ARG A 208 -26.23 -43.04 19.35
CA ARG A 208 -26.66 -44.44 19.17
C ARG A 208 -25.46 -45.30 18.77
N TRP A 209 -25.38 -46.52 19.30
CA TRP A 209 -24.33 -47.47 18.93
C TRP A 209 -24.83 -48.49 17.92
N THR A 210 -23.97 -48.87 16.97
CA THR A 210 -24.27 -49.88 15.96
C THR A 210 -23.76 -51.23 16.43
N CYS A 211 -24.62 -52.25 16.43
CA CYS A 211 -24.24 -53.59 16.82
C CYS A 211 -23.28 -54.22 15.81
N GLU A 212 -22.11 -54.68 16.25
CA GLU A 212 -21.11 -55.31 15.38
C GLU A 212 -21.56 -56.68 14.84
N TYR A 213 -22.49 -57.35 15.54
CA TYR A 213 -22.96 -58.68 15.15
C TYR A 213 -24.04 -58.64 14.05
N CYS A 214 -24.93 -57.64 14.06
CA CYS A 214 -26.07 -57.59 13.14
C CYS A 214 -26.29 -56.24 12.45
N GLY A 215 -25.49 -55.21 12.77
CA GLY A 215 -25.58 -53.88 12.17
C GLY A 215 -26.74 -53.00 12.66
N SER A 216 -27.58 -53.49 13.58
CA SER A 216 -28.72 -52.70 14.09
C SER A 216 -28.26 -51.53 14.97
N SER A 217 -28.93 -50.37 14.84
CA SER A 217 -28.68 -49.18 15.65
C SER A 217 -29.44 -49.23 16.97
N ASN A 218 -28.76 -49.06 18.09
CA ASN A 218 -29.31 -49.17 19.44
C ASN A 218 -29.19 -47.83 20.21
N PRO A 219 -30.11 -47.53 21.14
CA PRO A 219 -30.00 -46.37 22.03
C PRO A 219 -28.66 -46.34 22.79
N HIS A 220 -28.15 -45.16 23.11
CA HIS A 220 -26.85 -45.00 23.78
C HIS A 220 -26.77 -45.72 25.14
N ASP A 221 -27.88 -45.76 25.87
CA ASP A 221 -28.04 -46.39 27.19
C ASP A 221 -28.30 -47.91 27.13
N ALA A 222 -28.51 -48.48 25.94
CA ALA A 222 -28.73 -49.92 25.80
C ALA A 222 -27.43 -50.71 26.00
N THR A 223 -27.46 -51.69 26.92
CA THR A 223 -26.34 -52.61 27.21
C THR A 223 -26.33 -53.85 26.33
N SER A 224 -27.39 -54.07 25.54
CA SER A 224 -27.53 -55.19 24.58
C SER A 224 -28.30 -54.76 23.34
N CYS A 225 -28.06 -55.45 22.21
CA CYS A 225 -28.72 -55.16 20.95
C CYS A 225 -30.19 -55.56 20.98
N SER A 226 -31.08 -54.66 20.59
CA SER A 226 -32.52 -54.90 20.54
C SER A 226 -32.95 -55.90 19.46
N SER A 227 -32.14 -56.10 18.41
CA SER A 227 -32.46 -57.00 17.29
C SER A 227 -31.92 -58.42 17.47
N CYS A 228 -30.71 -58.60 18.00
CA CYS A 228 -30.07 -59.91 18.11
C CYS A 228 -29.69 -60.34 19.53
N GLY A 229 -29.89 -59.46 20.54
CA GLY A 229 -29.55 -59.74 21.93
C GLY A 229 -28.06 -59.71 22.28
N ALA A 230 -27.16 -59.52 21.30
CA ALA A 230 -25.72 -59.45 21.57
C ALA A 230 -25.37 -58.29 22.53
N PRO A 231 -24.47 -58.47 23.50
CA PRO A 231 -24.08 -57.42 24.42
C PRO A 231 -23.40 -56.26 23.66
N ARG A 232 -23.53 -55.04 24.18
CA ARG A 232 -22.71 -53.92 23.72
C ARG A 232 -21.26 -54.28 24.02
N SER A 233 -20.41 -54.27 23.00
CA SER A 233 -18.97 -54.43 23.17
C SER A 233 -18.44 -53.20 23.91
N GLU A 234 -18.41 -53.27 25.25
CA GLU A 234 -17.64 -52.30 26.03
C GLU A 234 -16.19 -52.44 25.59
N LYS A 235 -15.66 -51.43 24.89
CA LYS A 235 -14.21 -51.30 24.74
C LYS A 235 -13.64 -51.10 26.14
N LYS A 236 -12.81 -52.06 26.55
CA LYS A 236 -11.82 -52.01 27.64
C LYS A 236 -11.58 -50.61 28.21
N ALA A 237 -11.79 -50.46 29.51
CA ALA A 237 -11.08 -49.47 30.29
C ALA A 237 -9.57 -49.67 30.09
N GLU A 238 -8.90 -48.72 29.42
CA GLU A 238 -7.50 -48.41 29.68
C GLU A 238 -7.44 -47.67 31.02
N ASP A 239 -7.65 -48.42 32.11
CA ASP A 239 -7.16 -48.08 33.44
C ASP A 239 -6.06 -49.11 33.76
N GLU A 240 -4.87 -48.94 33.20
CA GLU A 240 -3.67 -49.62 33.70
C GLU A 240 -2.41 -48.75 33.52
N LYS A 241 -2.05 -48.09 34.63
CA LYS A 241 -0.75 -47.50 35.05
C LYS A 241 -0.14 -46.31 34.32
#